data_AF-A0A9D7D5L2-F1
#
_entry.id   AF-A0A9D7D5L2-F1
#
_cell.length_a   1.000
_cell.length_b   1.000
_cell.length_c   1.000
_cell.angle_alpha   90.00
_cell.angle_beta   90.00
_cell.angle_gamma   90.00
#
_symmetry.space_group_name_H-M   'P 1'
#
loop_
_entity.id
_entity.type
_entity.pdbx_description
1 polymer ?
#
loop_
_entity_poly.entity_id
_entity_poly.type
_entity_poly.pdbx_seq_one_letter_code
_entity_poly.pdbx_strand_id
1 'polypeptide(L)'
;MKGRRSWIAPAIAAAVLLVLLLAGALLRGRSSTFTELRGVRLGMTVRDVRARFDATGLGQWDTRVGDDLILSWRPTDATRDGPIAATFEFHLGVLMAIRADVPKGDPAARGSDFELSDSAVIVRDRTAEGPVRLTVIARSCPIHRKEAADLVQQRMR
;
A
#
# COMPACT_ATOMS: atom_id res chain seq x y z
N MET A 1 -23.43 23.50 -58.71
CA MET A 1 -22.33 23.56 -57.72
C MET A 1 -22.62 22.54 -56.61
N LYS A 2 -21.98 21.35 -56.64
CA LYS A 2 -22.24 20.24 -55.71
C LYS A 2 -21.39 20.39 -54.44
N GLY A 3 -22.05 20.41 -53.28
CA GLY A 3 -21.43 20.57 -51.96
C GLY A 3 -20.61 19.37 -51.53
N ARG A 4 -19.31 19.57 -51.33
CA ARG A 4 -18.42 18.64 -50.61
C ARG A 4 -18.65 18.85 -49.10
N ARG A 5 -19.57 18.10 -48.49
CA ARG A 5 -19.70 18.03 -47.03
C ARG A 5 -19.81 16.57 -46.58
N SER A 6 -19.18 16.32 -45.42
CA SER A 6 -19.35 15.19 -44.50
C SER A 6 -18.62 13.85 -44.73
N TRP A 7 -17.32 13.86 -45.05
CA TRP A 7 -16.48 12.66 -44.87
C TRP A 7 -15.45 12.77 -43.74
N ILE A 8 -15.29 13.95 -43.12
CA ILE A 8 -14.27 14.20 -42.09
C ILE A 8 -14.77 13.83 -40.68
N ALA A 9 -16.08 13.86 -40.44
CA ALA A 9 -16.68 13.57 -39.14
C ALA A 9 -16.40 12.14 -38.59
N PRO A 10 -16.48 11.05 -39.38
CA PRO A 10 -16.24 9.70 -38.83
C PRO A 10 -14.76 9.44 -38.51
N ALA A 11 -13.82 10.05 -39.26
CA ALA A 11 -12.38 9.86 -39.04
C ALA A 11 -11.91 10.50 -37.74
N ILE A 12 -12.44 11.67 -37.38
CA ILE A 12 -12.11 12.35 -36.12
C ILE A 12 -12.65 11.55 -34.92
N ALA A 13 -13.87 11.02 -35.01
CA ALA A 13 -14.47 10.21 -33.94
C ALA A 13 -13.66 8.94 -33.65
N ALA A 14 -13.19 8.24 -34.68
CA ALA A 14 -12.37 7.04 -34.53
C ALA A 14 -11.00 7.36 -33.88
N ALA A 15 -10.38 8.47 -34.26
CA ALA A 15 -9.10 8.90 -33.68
C ALA A 15 -9.24 9.25 -32.18
N VAL A 16 -10.31 9.96 -31.79
CA VAL A 16 -10.58 10.29 -30.38
C VAL A 16 -10.81 9.02 -29.55
N LEU A 17 -11.58 8.06 -30.06
CA LEU A 17 -11.83 6.80 -29.36
C LEU A 17 -10.52 6.01 -29.15
N LEU A 18 -9.65 5.97 -30.17
CA LEU A 18 -8.35 5.30 -30.08
C LEU A 18 -7.43 5.96 -29.04
N VAL A 19 -7.39 7.30 -28.99
CA VAL A 19 -6.62 8.05 -27.99
C VAL A 19 -7.15 7.80 -26.58
N LEU A 20 -8.47 7.74 -26.39
CA LEU A 20 -9.08 7.42 -25.09
C LEU A 20 -8.79 5.99 -24.65
N LEU A 21 -8.79 5.02 -25.56
CA LEU A 21 -8.44 3.63 -25.29
C LEU A 21 -6.95 3.48 -24.93
N LEU A 22 -6.06 4.16 -25.66
CA LEU A 22 -4.62 4.19 -25.37
C LEU A 22 -4.32 4.87 -24.03
N ALA A 23 -4.97 6.00 -23.74
CA ALA A 23 -4.85 6.68 -22.45
C ALA A 23 -5.35 5.80 -21.30
N GLY A 24 -6.48 5.10 -21.47
CA GLY A 24 -6.99 4.14 -20.50
C GLY A 24 -6.05 2.96 -20.27
N ALA A 25 -5.40 2.44 -21.32
CA ALA A 25 -4.41 1.38 -21.21
C ALA A 25 -3.12 1.84 -20.49
N LEU A 26 -2.63 3.04 -20.80
CA LEU A 26 -1.45 3.63 -20.15
C LEU A 26 -1.71 3.96 -18.68
N LEU A 27 -2.94 4.37 -18.32
CA LEU A 27 -3.32 4.65 -16.93
C LEU A 27 -3.56 3.37 -16.10
N ARG A 28 -4.00 2.26 -16.74
CA ARG A 28 -4.17 0.96 -16.08
C ARG A 28 -2.83 0.27 -15.74
N GLY A 29 -1.75 0.66 -16.42
CA GLY A 29 -0.39 0.09 -16.22
C GLY A 29 0.37 0.62 -15.01
N ARG A 30 -0.12 1.65 -14.32
CA ARG A 30 0.33 1.98 -12.96
C ARG A 30 -0.36 1.04 -11.98
N SER A 31 -0.04 -0.25 -12.06
CA SER A 31 -0.36 -1.16 -10.98
C SER A 31 0.28 -0.57 -9.72
N SER A 32 -0.54 -0.30 -8.72
CA SER A 32 -0.08 0.04 -7.39
C SER A 32 0.65 -1.19 -6.83
N THR A 33 1.92 -1.36 -7.20
CA THR A 33 2.81 -2.41 -6.67
C THR A 33 3.23 -2.10 -5.22
N PHE A 34 2.46 -1.27 -4.52
CA PHE A 34 2.60 -1.11 -3.09
C PHE A 34 1.61 -2.06 -2.43
N THR A 35 2.15 -2.92 -1.58
CA THR A 35 1.33 -3.80 -0.74
C THR A 35 0.49 -2.93 0.16
N GLU A 36 -0.80 -2.84 -0.15
CA GLU A 36 -1.76 -2.16 0.70
C GLU A 36 -2.22 -3.13 1.79
N LEU A 37 -1.95 -2.79 3.05
CA LEU A 37 -2.56 -3.50 4.17
C LEU A 37 -3.97 -2.93 4.35
N ARG A 38 -4.98 -3.59 3.78
CA ARG A 38 -6.39 -3.17 3.87
C ARG A 38 -6.62 -1.72 3.39
N GLY A 39 -5.96 -1.35 2.29
CA GLY A 39 -6.05 0.00 1.73
C GLY A 39 -5.26 1.06 2.50
N VAL A 40 -4.47 0.67 3.53
CA VAL A 40 -3.49 1.53 4.17
C VAL A 40 -2.19 1.53 3.37
N ARG A 41 -1.62 2.72 3.16
CA ARG A 41 -0.36 2.94 2.46
C ARG A 41 0.48 4.01 3.14
N LEU A 42 1.79 3.96 2.96
CA LEU A 42 2.71 5.02 3.38
C LEU A 42 2.23 6.39 2.89
N GLY A 43 2.50 7.42 3.67
CA GLY A 43 2.04 8.78 3.37
C GLY A 43 0.64 9.13 3.88
N MET A 44 -0.14 8.16 4.38
CA MET A 44 -1.46 8.43 4.96
C MET A 44 -1.38 9.13 6.31
N THR A 45 -2.43 9.89 6.66
CA THR A 45 -2.59 10.47 8.00
C THR A 45 -3.12 9.43 8.99
N VAL A 46 -3.00 9.70 10.29
CA VAL A 46 -3.54 8.86 11.38
C VAL A 46 -5.04 8.62 11.20
N ARG A 47 -5.78 9.66 10.84
CA ARG A 47 -7.22 9.60 10.60
C ARG A 47 -7.54 8.64 9.46
N ASP A 48 -6.79 8.72 8.37
CA ASP A 48 -7.00 7.85 7.21
C ASP A 48 -6.72 6.40 7.55
N VAL A 49 -5.63 6.12 8.28
CA VAL A 49 -5.28 4.76 8.72
C VAL A 49 -6.39 4.15 9.57
N ARG A 50 -6.88 4.87 10.59
CA ARG A 50 -7.98 4.41 11.43
C ARG A 50 -9.24 4.15 10.61
N ALA A 51 -9.64 5.11 9.76
CA ALA A 51 -10.83 4.98 8.93
C ALA A 51 -10.79 3.76 8.01
N ARG A 52 -9.62 3.41 7.45
CA ARG A 52 -9.46 2.22 6.58
C ARG A 52 -9.55 0.92 7.36
N PHE A 53 -8.93 0.86 8.54
CA PHE A 53 -8.96 -0.34 9.38
C PHE A 53 -10.33 -0.56 10.03
N ASP A 54 -10.96 0.49 10.55
CA ASP A 54 -12.28 0.41 11.17
C ASP A 54 -13.37 -0.01 10.18
N ALA A 55 -13.20 0.30 8.88
CA ALA A 55 -14.10 -0.17 7.82
C ALA A 55 -14.06 -1.70 7.61
N THR A 56 -13.00 -2.37 8.09
CA THR A 56 -12.81 -3.82 7.91
C THR A 56 -13.31 -4.65 9.10
N GLY A 57 -13.61 -3.99 10.22
CA GLY A 57 -14.11 -4.62 11.43
C GLY A 57 -13.74 -3.84 12.69
N LEU A 58 -14.34 -4.21 13.81
CA LEU A 58 -14.01 -3.62 15.11
C LEU A 58 -12.70 -4.20 15.63
N GLY A 59 -11.75 -3.35 15.96
CA GLY A 59 -10.52 -3.72 16.68
C GLY A 59 -10.19 -2.72 17.77
N GLN A 60 -9.22 -3.06 18.61
CA GLN A 60 -8.73 -2.19 19.66
C GLN A 60 -7.50 -1.43 19.18
N TRP A 61 -7.50 -0.13 19.46
CA TRP A 61 -6.40 0.77 19.15
C TRP A 61 -5.67 1.17 20.42
N ASP A 62 -4.35 1.04 20.42
CA ASP A 62 -3.45 1.63 21.40
C ASP A 62 -2.64 2.74 20.72
N THR A 63 -2.48 3.88 21.39
CA THR A 63 -1.75 5.02 20.83
C THR A 63 -0.66 5.43 21.81
N ARG A 64 0.58 5.41 21.33
CA ARG A 64 1.76 5.88 22.08
C ARG A 64 2.30 7.12 21.40
N VAL A 65 2.49 8.17 22.18
CA VAL A 65 3.10 9.43 21.74
C VAL A 65 4.44 9.55 22.45
N GLY A 66 5.52 9.59 21.67
CA GLY A 66 6.87 9.91 22.12
C GLY A 66 7.49 10.94 21.18
N ASP A 67 8.73 10.70 20.76
CA ASP A 67 9.35 11.45 19.65
C ASP A 67 8.57 11.25 18.34
N ASP A 68 7.96 10.06 18.22
CA ASP A 68 7.11 9.65 17.11
C ASP A 68 5.72 9.22 17.63
N LEU A 69 4.75 9.24 16.73
CA LEU A 69 3.41 8.72 17.01
C LEU A 69 3.31 7.28 16.54
N ILE A 70 3.03 6.37 17.46
CA ILE A 70 2.84 4.95 17.17
C ILE A 70 1.39 4.57 17.44
N LEU A 71 0.75 4.00 16.45
CA LEU A 71 -0.60 3.46 16.55
C LEU A 71 -0.54 1.94 16.40
N SER A 72 -1.01 1.22 17.41
CA SER A 72 -1.09 -0.24 17.39
C SER A 72 -2.55 -0.68 17.31
N TRP A 73 -2.82 -1.70 16.52
CA TRP A 73 -4.14 -2.29 16.33
C TRP A 73 -4.08 -3.78 16.65
N ARG A 74 -5.12 -4.26 17.34
CA ARG A 74 -5.35 -5.69 17.57
C ARG A 74 -6.81 -6.05 17.33
N PRO A 75 -7.09 -7.27 16.84
CA PRO A 75 -8.45 -7.75 16.70
C PRO A 75 -9.11 -7.89 18.08
N THR A 76 -10.44 -7.77 18.09
CA THR A 76 -11.31 -8.16 19.20
C THR A 76 -12.03 -9.46 18.83
N ASP A 77 -12.75 -10.05 19.77
CA ASP A 77 -13.58 -11.24 19.49
C ASP A 77 -14.64 -10.99 18.40
N ALA A 78 -15.01 -9.72 18.16
CA ALA A 78 -15.94 -9.32 17.11
C ALA A 78 -15.28 -9.12 15.74
N THR A 79 -13.95 -9.19 15.63
CA THR A 79 -13.24 -9.08 14.36
C THR A 79 -13.44 -10.36 13.54
N ARG A 80 -14.03 -10.22 12.36
CA ARG A 80 -14.32 -11.37 11.49
C ARG A 80 -13.12 -11.82 10.67
N ASP A 81 -12.36 -10.87 10.14
CA ASP A 81 -11.18 -11.08 9.30
C ASP A 81 -10.20 -9.92 9.48
N GLY A 82 -8.88 -10.16 9.35
CA GLY A 82 -7.89 -9.08 9.42
C GLY A 82 -6.48 -9.55 9.73
N PRO A 83 -5.53 -8.60 9.89
CA PRO A 83 -4.24 -8.91 10.51
C PRO A 83 -4.45 -9.46 11.93
N ILE A 84 -3.46 -10.19 12.43
CA ILE A 84 -3.41 -10.64 13.82
C ILE A 84 -2.98 -9.47 14.72
N ALA A 85 -2.10 -8.62 14.21
CA ALA A 85 -1.70 -7.37 14.83
C ALA A 85 -1.13 -6.44 13.75
N ALA A 86 -1.27 -5.13 13.96
CA ALA A 86 -0.63 -4.13 13.12
C ALA A 86 -0.10 -2.97 13.96
N THR A 87 1.04 -2.43 13.57
CA THR A 87 1.66 -1.24 14.14
C THR A 87 1.97 -0.26 13.01
N PHE A 88 1.63 0.99 13.24
CA PHE A 88 1.78 2.09 12.31
C PHE A 88 2.61 3.18 12.97
N GLU A 89 3.71 3.57 12.34
CA GLU A 89 4.64 4.56 12.88
C GLU A 89 4.56 5.83 12.02
N PHE A 90 4.24 6.95 12.67
CA PHE A 90 3.97 8.24 12.02
C PHE A 90 4.97 9.29 12.46
N HIS A 91 5.62 9.93 11.49
CA HIS A 91 6.53 11.04 11.74
C HIS A 91 5.95 12.29 11.08
N LEU A 92 5.87 13.38 11.85
CA LEU A 92 5.23 14.64 11.41
C LEU A 92 3.79 14.44 10.89
N GLY A 93 3.05 13.50 11.51
CA GLY A 93 1.65 13.21 11.17
C GLY A 93 1.43 12.34 9.93
N VAL A 94 2.51 11.81 9.33
CA VAL A 94 2.49 11.04 8.09
C VAL A 94 3.02 9.62 8.34
N LEU A 95 2.32 8.61 7.81
CA LEU A 95 2.68 7.20 7.98
C LEU A 95 4.00 6.85 7.27
N MET A 96 5.00 6.43 8.04
CA MET A 96 6.35 6.12 7.56
C MET A 96 6.70 4.63 7.66
N ALA A 97 6.10 3.88 8.57
CA ALA A 97 6.28 2.43 8.63
C ALA A 97 4.99 1.69 8.99
N ILE A 98 4.86 0.47 8.45
CA ILE A 98 3.81 -0.49 8.76
C ILE A 98 4.50 -1.80 9.16
N ARG A 99 4.11 -2.34 10.31
CA ARG A 99 4.50 -3.68 10.75
C ARG A 99 3.24 -4.46 11.04
N ALA A 100 3.05 -5.61 10.41
CA ALA A 100 1.86 -6.40 10.64
C ALA A 100 2.15 -7.89 10.63
N ASP A 101 1.43 -8.60 11.48
CA ASP A 101 1.29 -10.04 11.39
C ASP A 101 0.01 -10.34 10.63
N VAL A 102 0.12 -10.94 9.46
CA VAL A 102 -1.05 -11.25 8.62
C VAL A 102 -1.20 -12.77 8.47
N PRO A 103 -2.44 -13.30 8.45
CA PRO A 103 -2.67 -14.69 8.07
C PRO A 103 -2.10 -14.98 6.68
N LYS A 104 -1.64 -16.21 6.43
CA LYS A 104 -1.07 -16.61 5.13
C LYS A 104 -2.00 -16.39 3.93
N GLY A 105 -3.32 -16.44 4.17
CA GLY A 105 -4.34 -16.22 3.14
C GLY A 105 -4.63 -14.74 2.85
N ASP A 106 -4.17 -13.81 3.70
CA ASP A 106 -4.45 -12.38 3.54
C ASP A 106 -3.80 -11.84 2.24
N PRO A 107 -4.47 -10.95 1.48
CA PRO A 107 -3.90 -10.36 0.27
C PRO A 107 -2.54 -9.70 0.49
N ALA A 108 -2.29 -9.07 1.65
CA ALA A 108 -1.01 -8.43 1.96
C ALA A 108 0.13 -9.44 2.18
N ALA A 109 -0.20 -10.71 2.46
CA ALA A 109 0.76 -11.80 2.59
C ALA A 109 1.28 -12.31 1.24
N ARG A 110 0.67 -11.91 0.11
CA ARG A 110 1.03 -12.35 -1.25
C ARG A 110 2.14 -11.46 -1.83
N GLY A 111 2.83 -11.93 -2.88
CA GLY A 111 3.95 -11.22 -3.52
C GLY A 111 5.31 -11.84 -3.17
N SER A 112 6.41 -11.23 -3.61
CA SER A 112 7.76 -11.71 -3.29
C SER A 112 8.07 -11.56 -1.80
N ASP A 113 9.06 -12.30 -1.28
CA ASP A 113 9.51 -12.11 0.13
C ASP A 113 10.13 -10.73 0.35
N PHE A 114 10.62 -10.10 -0.72
CA PHE A 114 11.28 -8.80 -0.70
C PHE A 114 10.90 -7.97 -1.93
N GLU A 115 10.59 -6.69 -1.71
CA GLU A 115 10.41 -5.70 -2.77
C GLU A 115 11.14 -4.41 -2.40
N LEU A 116 11.87 -3.86 -3.36
CA LEU A 116 12.57 -2.59 -3.22
C LEU A 116 12.06 -1.62 -4.29
N SER A 117 11.71 -0.41 -3.84
CA SER A 117 11.35 0.72 -4.71
C SER A 117 12.14 1.95 -4.31
N ASP A 118 12.03 3.04 -5.08
CA ASP A 118 12.64 4.32 -4.74
C ASP A 118 12.13 4.88 -3.41
N SER A 119 10.86 4.64 -3.08
CA SER A 119 10.22 5.23 -1.89
C SER A 119 10.13 4.29 -0.69
N ALA A 120 10.16 2.97 -0.88
CA ALA A 120 9.96 2.03 0.23
C ALA A 120 10.71 0.71 0.08
N VAL A 121 10.89 0.03 1.22
CA VAL A 121 11.29 -1.36 1.33
C VAL A 121 10.11 -2.16 1.87
N ILE A 122 9.82 -3.31 1.26
CA ILE A 122 8.80 -4.25 1.72
C ILE A 122 9.47 -5.60 1.97
N VAL A 123 9.22 -6.16 3.15
CA VAL A 123 9.68 -7.49 3.55
C VAL A 123 8.49 -8.30 4.02
N ARG A 124 8.40 -9.55 3.56
CA ARG A 124 7.42 -10.54 4.00
C ARG A 124 8.16 -11.75 4.54
N ASP A 125 8.26 -11.81 5.86
CA ASP A 125 8.88 -12.93 6.55
C ASP A 125 7.87 -14.06 6.72
N ARG A 126 8.03 -15.11 5.91
CA ARG A 126 7.16 -16.29 5.92
C ARG A 126 7.75 -17.36 6.82
N THR A 127 6.97 -17.79 7.81
CA THR A 127 7.30 -18.98 8.62
C THR A 127 6.54 -20.20 8.09
N ALA A 128 7.08 -21.39 8.30
CA ALA A 128 6.53 -22.63 7.74
C ALA A 128 5.08 -22.89 8.15
N GLU A 129 4.66 -22.46 9.35
CA GLU A 129 3.33 -22.72 9.91
C GLU A 129 2.62 -21.46 10.41
N GLY A 130 3.34 -20.37 10.65
CA GLY A 130 2.81 -19.17 11.30
C GLY A 130 2.35 -18.05 10.36
N PRO A 131 1.99 -16.89 10.93
CA PRO A 131 1.67 -15.70 10.15
C PRO A 131 2.86 -15.23 9.32
N VAL A 132 2.54 -14.43 8.30
CA VAL A 132 3.54 -13.68 7.54
C VAL A 132 3.76 -12.36 8.25
N ARG A 133 5.01 -12.08 8.63
CA ARG A 133 5.37 -10.77 9.18
C ARG A 133 5.69 -9.83 8.03
N LEU A 134 4.78 -8.89 7.81
CA LEU A 134 4.91 -7.82 6.84
C LEU A 134 5.61 -6.62 7.49
N THR A 135 6.66 -6.12 6.84
CA THR A 135 7.33 -4.86 7.19
C THR A 135 7.38 -3.97 5.96
N VAL A 136 6.82 -2.77 6.05
CA VAL A 136 6.84 -1.74 4.99
C VAL A 136 7.44 -0.48 5.57
N ILE A 137 8.55 0.01 5.01
CA ILE A 137 9.27 1.17 5.55
C ILE A 137 9.56 2.18 4.45
N ALA A 138 9.22 3.45 4.70
CA ALA A 138 9.60 4.58 3.85
C ALA A 138 11.12 4.82 3.89
N ARG A 139 11.77 4.80 2.73
CA ARG A 139 13.23 5.01 2.60
C ARG A 139 13.66 6.46 2.82
N SER A 140 12.74 7.40 2.62
CA SER A 140 12.99 8.84 2.77
C SER A 140 12.96 9.31 4.23
N CYS A 141 12.42 8.50 5.14
CA CYS A 141 12.31 8.83 6.55
C CYS A 141 13.70 8.78 7.23
N PRO A 142 14.22 9.88 7.82
CA PRO A 142 15.52 9.88 8.49
C PRO A 142 15.62 8.87 9.64
N ILE A 143 14.54 8.71 10.42
CA ILE A 143 14.49 7.83 11.59
C ILE A 143 14.60 6.35 11.17
N HIS A 144 13.90 5.93 10.11
CA HIS A 144 13.97 4.55 9.62
C HIS A 144 15.07 4.31 8.57
N ARG A 145 15.87 5.32 8.21
CA ARG A 145 16.85 5.20 7.12
C ARG A 145 17.81 4.03 7.33
N LYS A 146 18.33 3.90 8.56
CA LYS A 146 19.25 2.82 8.91
C LYS A 146 18.56 1.46 8.79
N GLU A 147 17.38 1.31 9.39
CA GLU A 147 16.62 0.06 9.35
C GLU A 147 16.28 -0.35 7.91
N ALA A 148 15.81 0.59 7.08
CA ALA A 148 15.53 0.34 5.68
C ALA A 148 16.78 -0.13 4.92
N ALA A 149 17.95 0.50 5.17
CA ALA A 149 19.21 0.09 4.56
C ALA A 149 19.66 -1.30 5.02
N ASP A 150 19.52 -1.61 6.31
CA ASP A 150 19.87 -2.90 6.88
C ASP A 150 18.99 -4.02 6.29
N LEU A 151 17.68 -3.79 6.11
CA LEU A 151 16.77 -4.74 5.46
C LEU A 151 17.17 -5.01 4.01
N VAL A 152 17.56 -3.98 3.26
CA VAL A 152 18.06 -4.15 1.87
C VAL A 152 19.32 -5.02 1.86
N GLN A 153 20.28 -4.73 2.74
CA GLN A 153 21.52 -5.50 2.81
C GLN A 153 21.32 -6.96 3.20
N GLN A 154 20.38 -7.24 4.12
CA GLN A 154 20.07 -8.60 4.55
C GLN A 154 19.43 -9.44 3.45
N ARG A 155 18.63 -8.83 2.56
CA ARG A 155 17.87 -9.53 1.51
C ARG A 155 18.60 -9.67 0.18
N MET A 156 19.70 -8.92 -0.01
CA MET A 156 20.53 -8.99 -1.22
C MET A 156 21.74 -9.92 -1.08
N ARG A 157 21.93 -10.54 0.10
CA ARG A 157 22.96 -11.57 0.33
C ARG A 157 22.41 -12.94 0.01
#